data_AF-A0A9P8MV36-F1
#
_entry.id   AF-A0A9P8MV36-F1
#
_cell.length_a   1.000
_cell.length_b   1.000
_cell.length_c   1.000
_cell.angle_alpha   90.00
_cell.angle_beta   90.00
_cell.angle_gamma   90.00
#
_symmetry.space_group_name_H-M   'P 1'
#
loop_
_entity.id
_entity.type
_entity.pdbx_description
1 polymer ?
#
loop_
_entity_poly.entity_id
_entity_poly.type
_entity_poly.pdbx_seq_one_letter_code
_entity_poly.pdbx_strand_id
1 'polypeptide(L)'
;MFSQLLARDTWDNIYITFGKGDTLLAKSPSGDEVDEKDVDLEKAYESPNVRVSDVKSFKLWLDIGSDGYKPDWWKLKGVTLVGTCAGSGRLAQVTNFEDVYKWFERFEDSESYNGDIKIEDWHWQTEDAQTETLAVQPPGRPDACSHFKSLEVELKLGNGIAQGTWDDVELCLDNRPECIALATQPSSGFDGTTVVDLQKVFGSKTIPAPGFRNIKVYTQTGKEIKDSYSDWWVYDGITFRGRCAGSPRVVEATKFSTRDDWVRRKVNEHRTEIASGELAANEWRWQQKD
;
A
#
# COMPACT_ATOMS: atom_id res chain seq x y z
N MET A 1 -9.46 -12.18 -30.84
CA MET A 1 -9.77 -13.35 -31.69
C MET A 1 -11.26 -13.68 -31.55
N PHE A 2 -11.99 -13.67 -32.69
CA PHE A 2 -13.40 -14.06 -33.00
C PHE A 2 -14.60 -13.74 -32.06
N SER A 3 -15.60 -13.02 -32.60
CA SER A 3 -16.93 -13.56 -33.03
C SER A 3 -17.97 -12.44 -33.26
N GLN A 4 -18.73 -12.55 -34.35
CA GLN A 4 -19.71 -11.60 -34.93
C GLN A 4 -21.15 -11.93 -34.52
N LEU A 5 -21.97 -10.91 -34.18
CA LEU A 5 -23.23 -10.53 -34.87
C LEU A 5 -24.08 -9.51 -34.04
N LEU A 6 -24.33 -8.36 -34.69
CA LEU A 6 -25.55 -7.54 -34.77
C LEU A 6 -26.04 -6.69 -33.57
N ALA A 7 -25.36 -5.56 -33.38
CA ALA A 7 -25.86 -4.18 -33.53
C ALA A 7 -24.89 -3.32 -32.69
N ARG A 8 -24.06 -2.57 -33.39
CA ARG A 8 -22.69 -2.28 -32.93
C ARG A 8 -22.32 -0.81 -33.14
N ASP A 9 -23.00 -0.15 -34.06
CA ASP A 9 -22.81 1.26 -34.43
C ASP A 9 -23.86 2.10 -33.68
N THR A 10 -23.55 3.35 -33.36
CA THR A 10 -24.57 4.36 -33.04
C THR A 10 -24.43 5.58 -33.95
N TRP A 11 -25.54 6.19 -34.32
CA TRP A 11 -25.52 7.48 -35.01
C TRP A 11 -25.39 8.65 -34.05
N ASP A 12 -25.55 8.42 -32.75
CA ASP A 12 -25.44 9.44 -31.71
C ASP A 12 -23.96 9.71 -31.32
N ASN A 13 -23.72 10.90 -30.78
CA ASN A 13 -22.43 11.23 -30.18
C ASN A 13 -22.40 10.73 -28.74
N ILE A 14 -21.30 10.11 -28.32
CA ILE A 14 -21.14 9.59 -26.95
C ILE A 14 -20.31 10.57 -26.14
N TYR A 15 -20.86 11.05 -25.03
CA TYR A 15 -20.18 11.92 -24.08
C TYR A 15 -19.92 11.22 -22.76
N ILE A 16 -18.82 11.57 -22.11
CA ILE A 16 -18.55 11.27 -20.71
C ILE A 16 -18.44 12.57 -19.92
N THR A 17 -19.08 12.61 -18.77
CA THR A 17 -19.02 13.74 -17.84
C THR A 17 -18.29 13.32 -16.57
N PHE A 18 -17.31 14.13 -16.19
CA PHE A 18 -16.65 14.11 -14.89
C PHE A 18 -16.81 15.47 -14.22
N GLY A 19 -17.21 15.50 -12.95
CA GLY A 19 -17.43 16.76 -12.24
C GLY A 19 -18.41 17.67 -13.02
N LYS A 20 -17.90 18.80 -13.52
CA LYS A 20 -18.66 19.78 -14.33
C LYS A 20 -18.33 19.74 -15.83
N GLY A 21 -17.43 18.85 -16.25
CA GLY A 21 -16.83 18.85 -17.58
C GLY A 21 -17.31 17.68 -18.42
N ASP A 22 -17.83 18.00 -19.61
CA ASP A 22 -18.16 17.02 -20.64
C ASP A 22 -16.99 16.84 -21.62
N THR A 23 -16.69 15.58 -21.91
CA THR A 23 -15.73 15.15 -22.93
C THR A 23 -16.46 14.31 -23.97
N LEU A 24 -16.32 14.69 -25.24
CA LEU A 24 -16.81 13.88 -26.36
C LEU A 24 -15.90 12.66 -26.51
N LEU A 25 -16.43 11.46 -26.29
CA LEU A 25 -15.72 10.21 -26.47
C LEU A 25 -15.65 9.82 -27.94
N ALA A 26 -16.79 9.78 -28.63
CA ALA A 26 -16.86 9.31 -29.99
C ALA A 26 -17.99 10.00 -30.77
N LYS A 27 -17.77 10.21 -32.07
CA LYS A 27 -18.78 10.78 -32.98
C LYS A 27 -19.36 9.66 -33.82
N SER A 28 -20.61 9.30 -33.57
CA SER A 28 -21.31 8.25 -34.30
C SER A 28 -20.46 6.97 -34.47
N PRO A 29 -19.93 6.40 -33.37
CA PRO A 29 -18.96 5.32 -33.46
C PRO A 29 -19.53 4.06 -34.09
N SER A 30 -18.63 3.32 -34.71
CA SER A 30 -18.88 2.00 -35.27
C SER A 30 -18.68 0.88 -34.25
N GLY A 31 -19.10 -0.32 -34.65
CA GLY A 31 -18.96 -1.54 -33.90
C GLY A 31 -17.55 -1.91 -33.54
N ASP A 32 -17.36 -2.25 -32.27
CA ASP A 32 -16.06 -2.59 -31.66
C ASP A 32 -15.05 -1.43 -31.68
N GLU A 33 -15.50 -0.20 -31.94
CA GLU A 33 -14.65 0.98 -31.82
C GLU A 33 -14.20 1.15 -30.36
N VAL A 34 -12.90 1.40 -30.20
CA VAL A 34 -12.27 1.69 -28.92
C VAL A 34 -11.64 3.07 -29.05
N ASP A 35 -12.24 4.04 -28.40
CA ASP A 35 -11.73 5.40 -28.30
C ASP A 35 -11.03 5.62 -26.96
N GLU A 36 -9.85 6.22 -27.03
CA GLU A 36 -9.15 6.80 -25.88
C GLU A 36 -9.22 8.33 -26.01
N LYS A 37 -9.68 9.00 -24.96
CA LYS A 37 -9.74 10.47 -24.89
C LYS A 37 -9.25 10.96 -23.54
N ASP A 38 -8.46 12.01 -23.58
CA ASP A 38 -8.08 12.75 -22.40
C ASP A 38 -9.28 13.54 -21.85
N VAL A 39 -9.45 13.48 -20.53
CA VAL A 39 -10.42 14.32 -19.83
C VAL A 39 -9.72 15.61 -19.44
N ASP A 40 -10.30 16.75 -19.84
CA ASP A 40 -9.84 18.06 -19.42
C ASP A 40 -10.16 18.29 -17.93
N LEU A 41 -9.15 18.12 -17.08
CA LEU A 41 -9.29 18.27 -15.64
C LEU A 41 -9.58 19.72 -15.22
N GLU A 42 -9.08 20.72 -15.96
CA GLU A 42 -9.38 22.13 -15.67
C GLU A 42 -10.86 22.42 -15.91
N LYS A 43 -11.43 21.89 -17.00
CA LYS A 43 -12.87 21.99 -17.28
C LYS A 43 -13.71 21.19 -16.28
N ALA A 44 -13.27 19.99 -15.92
CA ALA A 44 -14.03 19.07 -15.07
C ALA A 44 -14.02 19.45 -13.57
N TYR A 45 -12.86 19.90 -13.08
CA TYR A 45 -12.59 20.07 -11.65
C TYR A 45 -12.00 21.45 -11.29
N GLU A 46 -11.93 22.39 -12.24
CA GLU A 46 -11.39 23.75 -12.03
C GLU A 46 -9.92 23.73 -11.57
N SER A 47 -9.19 22.67 -11.92
CA SER A 47 -7.80 22.47 -11.52
C SER A 47 -7.07 21.54 -12.51
N PRO A 48 -5.79 21.80 -12.84
CA PRO A 48 -4.99 20.90 -13.66
C PRO A 48 -4.65 19.58 -12.96
N ASN A 49 -4.86 19.50 -11.64
CA ASN A 49 -4.69 18.30 -10.84
C ASN A 49 -5.92 18.08 -9.96
N VAL A 50 -6.44 16.85 -9.91
CA VAL A 50 -7.55 16.47 -9.04
C VAL A 50 -7.07 15.45 -8.02
N ARG A 51 -7.60 15.48 -6.79
CA ARG A 51 -7.37 14.38 -5.85
C ARG A 51 -8.10 13.16 -6.37
N VAL A 52 -7.45 12.01 -6.37
CA VAL A 52 -8.08 10.75 -6.81
C VAL A 52 -9.39 10.48 -6.06
N SER A 53 -9.46 10.82 -4.76
CA SER A 53 -10.68 10.69 -3.94
C SER A 53 -11.81 11.67 -4.30
N ASP A 54 -11.54 12.69 -5.11
CA ASP A 54 -12.54 13.61 -5.64
C ASP A 54 -13.11 13.13 -6.98
N VAL A 55 -12.46 12.15 -7.64
CA VAL A 55 -12.99 11.45 -8.82
C VAL A 55 -13.95 10.35 -8.36
N LYS A 56 -15.19 10.74 -8.07
CA LYS A 56 -16.20 9.90 -7.40
C LYS A 56 -17.19 9.22 -8.32
N SER A 57 -17.38 9.74 -9.52
CA SER A 57 -18.35 9.20 -10.46
C SER A 57 -18.11 9.71 -11.87
N PHE A 58 -18.68 9.03 -12.85
CA PHE A 58 -18.84 9.53 -14.21
C PHE A 58 -20.25 9.27 -14.73
N LYS A 59 -20.67 10.06 -15.71
CA LYS A 59 -21.91 9.85 -16.46
C LYS A 59 -21.59 9.70 -17.94
N LEU A 60 -22.00 8.61 -18.56
CA LEU A 60 -22.08 8.49 -20.02
C LEU A 60 -23.48 8.85 -20.49
N TRP A 61 -23.57 9.60 -21.57
CA TRP A 61 -24.85 10.00 -22.17
C TRP A 61 -24.69 10.26 -23.67
N LEU A 62 -25.83 10.30 -24.37
CA LEU A 62 -25.92 10.46 -25.81
C LEU A 62 -26.41 11.84 -26.20
N ASP A 63 -25.81 12.42 -27.25
CA ASP A 63 -26.31 13.62 -27.91
C ASP A 63 -26.56 13.36 -29.40
N ILE A 64 -27.37 14.21 -30.02
CA ILE A 64 -27.73 14.12 -31.43
C ILE A 64 -26.48 14.15 -32.31
N GLY A 65 -26.23 13.07 -33.05
CA GLY A 65 -25.15 12.99 -34.04
C GLY A 65 -25.57 13.38 -35.46
N SER A 66 -24.77 13.00 -36.46
CA SER A 66 -24.84 13.52 -37.83
C SER A 66 -26.18 13.31 -38.55
N ASP A 67 -26.95 12.30 -38.15
CA ASP A 67 -28.19 11.89 -38.83
C ASP A 67 -29.48 12.35 -38.13
N GLY A 68 -29.33 13.17 -37.07
CA GLY A 68 -30.30 14.18 -36.61
C GLY A 68 -31.65 13.74 -36.04
N TYR A 69 -32.23 12.60 -36.43
CA TYR A 69 -33.65 12.33 -36.14
C TYR A 69 -34.01 10.89 -35.74
N LYS A 70 -33.20 9.88 -36.08
CA LYS A 70 -33.52 8.50 -35.70
C LYS A 70 -32.60 8.04 -34.57
N PRO A 71 -33.15 7.75 -33.38
CA PRO A 71 -32.36 7.06 -32.37
C PRO A 71 -32.03 5.65 -32.80
N ASP A 72 -30.96 5.12 -32.25
CA ASP A 72 -30.63 3.73 -32.37
C ASP A 72 -30.14 3.14 -31.05
N TRP A 73 -30.36 1.83 -30.93
CA TRP A 73 -29.87 1.06 -29.80
C TRP A 73 -28.40 0.76 -29.99
N TRP A 74 -27.61 1.05 -28.96
CA TRP A 74 -26.22 0.65 -28.90
C TRP A 74 -25.90 -0.03 -27.57
N LYS A 75 -24.86 -0.85 -27.59
CA LYS A 75 -24.45 -1.63 -26.43
C LYS A 75 -23.09 -1.15 -25.94
N LEU A 76 -23.05 -0.56 -24.76
CA LEU A 76 -21.80 -0.29 -24.06
C LEU A 76 -21.18 -1.60 -23.64
N LYS A 77 -19.98 -1.90 -24.16
CA LYS A 77 -19.19 -3.03 -23.68
C LYS A 77 -18.64 -2.74 -22.28
N GLY A 78 -17.95 -1.62 -22.11
CA GLY A 78 -17.38 -1.20 -20.83
C GLY A 78 -16.56 0.08 -20.94
N VAL A 79 -15.97 0.47 -19.83
CA VAL A 79 -15.18 1.69 -19.63
C VAL A 79 -13.99 1.33 -18.74
N THR A 80 -12.80 1.82 -19.10
CA THR A 80 -11.63 1.80 -18.23
C THR A 80 -11.18 3.23 -18.02
N LEU A 81 -10.92 3.61 -16.78
CA LEU A 81 -10.41 4.94 -16.44
C LEU A 81 -8.93 4.81 -16.10
N VAL A 82 -8.11 5.72 -16.62
CA VAL A 82 -6.67 5.79 -16.34
C VAL A 82 -6.33 7.22 -15.93
N GLY A 83 -5.57 7.37 -14.85
CA GLY A 83 -5.10 8.66 -14.35
C GLY A 83 -3.59 8.64 -14.12
N THR A 84 -2.92 9.72 -14.49
CA THR A 84 -1.49 9.92 -14.20
C THR A 84 -1.34 10.62 -12.85
N CYS A 85 -0.66 9.99 -11.90
CA CYS A 85 -0.44 10.58 -10.57
C CYS A 85 0.60 11.71 -10.65
N ALA A 86 0.18 12.95 -10.37
CA ALA A 86 1.01 14.15 -10.50
C ALA A 86 2.35 14.09 -9.73
N GLY A 87 2.40 13.42 -8.57
CA GLY A 87 3.61 13.33 -7.74
C GLY A 87 4.63 12.28 -8.18
N SER A 88 4.21 11.24 -8.89
CA SER A 88 5.07 10.09 -9.21
C SER A 88 5.15 9.77 -10.71
N GLY A 89 4.25 10.31 -11.53
CA GLY A 89 4.07 9.94 -12.93
C GLY A 89 3.50 8.53 -13.13
N ARG A 90 3.21 7.78 -12.05
CA ARG A 90 2.64 6.42 -12.15
C ARG A 90 1.18 6.48 -12.62
N LEU A 91 0.80 5.49 -13.41
CA LEU A 91 -0.57 5.34 -13.91
C LEU A 91 -1.40 4.52 -12.92
N ALA A 92 -2.52 5.08 -12.48
CA ALA A 92 -3.55 4.40 -11.70
C ALA A 92 -4.76 4.19 -12.60
N GLN A 93 -5.51 3.13 -12.37
CA GLN A 93 -6.67 2.80 -13.19
C GLN A 93 -7.83 2.24 -12.38
N VAL A 94 -9.01 2.27 -13.01
CA VAL A 94 -10.27 1.71 -12.52
C VAL A 94 -10.84 0.84 -13.64
N THR A 95 -11.01 -0.46 -13.37
CA THR A 95 -11.40 -1.48 -14.36
C THR A 95 -12.70 -2.20 -14.02
N ASN A 96 -13.32 -1.91 -12.88
CA ASN A 96 -14.61 -2.49 -12.48
C ASN A 96 -15.79 -2.14 -13.41
N PHE A 97 -15.58 -1.27 -14.39
CA PHE A 97 -16.54 -0.95 -15.46
C PHE A 97 -16.15 -1.57 -16.81
N GLU A 98 -15.16 -2.46 -16.90
CA GLU A 98 -14.69 -3.02 -18.18
C GLU A 98 -15.71 -3.96 -18.87
N ASP A 99 -16.63 -4.53 -18.08
CA ASP A 99 -17.63 -5.51 -18.53
C ASP A 99 -19.07 -5.09 -18.15
N VAL A 100 -19.54 -3.95 -18.68
CA VAL A 100 -20.89 -3.42 -18.43
C VAL A 100 -21.97 -4.11 -19.28
N TYR A 101 -21.72 -4.30 -20.57
CA TYR A 101 -22.63 -4.96 -21.53
C TYR A 101 -24.10 -4.49 -21.49
N LYS A 102 -24.34 -3.17 -21.40
CA LYS A 102 -25.69 -2.59 -21.27
C LYS A 102 -26.16 -1.89 -22.56
N TRP A 103 -27.43 -2.05 -22.87
CA TRP A 103 -28.09 -1.39 -24.01
C TRP A 103 -28.61 0.00 -23.63
N PHE A 104 -28.48 0.95 -24.55
CA PHE A 104 -28.91 2.34 -24.41
C PHE A 104 -29.55 2.83 -25.72
N GLU A 105 -30.48 3.77 -25.59
CA GLU A 105 -31.09 4.55 -26.68
C GLU A 105 -31.39 5.96 -26.17
N ARG A 106 -31.45 6.95 -27.07
CA ARG A 106 -31.64 8.38 -26.76
C ARG A 106 -33.04 8.79 -26.24
N PHE A 107 -34.12 8.03 -26.48
CA PHE A 107 -35.50 8.47 -26.17
C PHE A 107 -36.25 7.66 -25.10
N GLU A 108 -35.69 6.57 -24.58
CA GLU A 108 -36.25 5.89 -23.40
C GLU A 108 -35.55 6.33 -22.11
N ASP A 109 -36.15 6.03 -20.94
CA ASP A 109 -35.64 6.29 -19.57
C ASP A 109 -34.22 5.73 -19.26
N SER A 110 -33.50 5.28 -20.28
CA SER A 110 -32.12 4.81 -20.29
C SER A 110 -31.10 5.85 -20.78
N GLU A 111 -31.36 7.15 -20.66
CA GLU A 111 -30.53 8.23 -21.26
C GLU A 111 -29.07 8.27 -20.81
N SER A 112 -28.70 7.58 -19.72
CA SER A 112 -27.33 7.59 -19.23
C SER A 112 -26.89 6.35 -18.45
N TYR A 113 -25.59 6.11 -18.49
CA TYR A 113 -24.90 5.22 -17.56
C TYR A 113 -24.20 6.06 -16.51
N ASN A 114 -24.37 5.71 -15.24
CA ASN A 114 -23.64 6.35 -14.14
C ASN A 114 -22.76 5.28 -13.49
N GLY A 115 -21.45 5.55 -13.39
CA GLY A 115 -20.52 4.72 -12.66
C GLY A 115 -20.09 5.42 -11.38
N ASP A 116 -20.33 4.80 -10.23
CA ASP A 116 -19.85 5.29 -8.93
C ASP A 116 -18.46 4.70 -8.64
N ILE A 117 -17.47 5.56 -8.46
CA ILE A 117 -16.06 5.20 -8.27
C ILE A 117 -15.73 5.36 -6.79
N LYS A 118 -15.29 4.26 -6.17
CA LYS A 118 -14.74 4.27 -4.82
C LYS A 118 -13.24 4.44 -4.87
N ILE A 119 -12.66 4.99 -3.80
CA ILE A 119 -11.21 5.12 -3.68
C ILE A 119 -10.50 3.76 -3.58
N GLU A 120 -11.24 2.68 -3.26
CA GLU A 120 -10.79 1.29 -3.31
C GLU A 120 -10.71 0.73 -4.72
N ASP A 121 -11.45 1.29 -5.68
CA ASP A 121 -11.48 0.76 -7.05
C ASP A 121 -10.22 1.12 -7.85
N TRP A 122 -9.52 2.17 -7.40
CA TRP A 122 -8.26 2.61 -7.98
C TRP A 122 -7.12 1.66 -7.59
N HIS A 123 -6.46 1.11 -8.60
CA HIS A 123 -5.25 0.30 -8.44
C HIS A 123 -4.17 0.76 -9.42
N TRP A 124 -2.91 0.41 -9.14
CA TRP A 124 -1.82 0.73 -10.05
C TRP A 124 -2.00 -0.05 -11.36
N GLN A 125 -1.87 0.62 -12.51
CA GLN A 125 -1.94 -0.05 -13.81
C GLN A 125 -0.79 -1.07 -13.98
N THR A 126 0.39 -0.69 -13.48
CA THR A 126 1.53 -1.60 -13.39
C THR A 126 1.96 -1.72 -11.93
N GLU A 127 1.85 -2.94 -11.41
CA GLU A 127 2.41 -3.28 -10.11
C GLU A 127 3.85 -3.74 -10.24
N ASP A 128 4.67 -3.37 -9.26
CA ASP A 128 6.08 -3.74 -9.20
C ASP A 128 6.50 -3.96 -7.74
N ALA A 129 7.78 -4.29 -7.53
CA ALA A 129 8.28 -4.57 -6.19
C ALA A 129 8.13 -3.38 -5.21
N GLN A 130 7.97 -2.13 -5.70
CA GLN A 130 7.79 -0.96 -4.84
C GLN A 130 6.33 -0.76 -4.43
N THR A 131 5.34 -1.13 -5.26
CA THR A 131 3.90 -1.01 -4.93
C THR A 131 3.49 -1.92 -3.77
N GLU A 132 4.30 -2.92 -3.46
CA GLU A 132 4.13 -3.78 -2.30
C GLU A 132 4.67 -3.17 -0.99
N THR A 133 5.27 -1.98 -1.06
CA THR A 133 6.01 -1.37 0.06
C THR A 133 5.42 -0.04 0.53
N LEU A 134 5.85 0.45 1.69
CA LEU A 134 5.50 1.81 2.12
C LEU A 134 6.06 2.91 1.22
N ALA A 135 7.06 2.62 0.39
CA ALA A 135 7.63 3.62 -0.53
C ALA A 135 6.62 4.08 -1.60
N VAL A 136 5.63 3.23 -1.93
CA VAL A 136 4.56 3.56 -2.88
C VAL A 136 3.22 3.20 -2.23
N GLN A 137 2.47 4.23 -1.84
CA GLN A 137 1.15 4.06 -1.24
C GLN A 137 0.10 3.68 -2.31
N PRO A 138 -1.05 3.11 -1.92
CA PRO A 138 -2.15 2.88 -2.85
C PRO A 138 -2.59 4.18 -3.55
N PRO A 139 -3.04 4.11 -4.82
CA PRO A 139 -3.50 5.30 -5.54
C PRO A 139 -4.58 6.06 -4.77
N GLY A 140 -4.45 7.38 -4.73
CA GLY A 140 -5.42 8.22 -4.05
C GLY A 140 -5.43 8.15 -2.53
N ARG A 141 -4.51 7.39 -1.94
CA ARG A 141 -4.31 7.29 -0.50
C ARG A 141 -2.84 7.54 -0.14
N PRO A 142 -2.28 8.72 -0.48
CA PRO A 142 -0.88 9.03 -0.22
C PRO A 142 -0.50 8.98 1.27
N ASP A 143 -1.49 8.92 2.16
CA ASP A 143 -1.36 8.83 3.61
C ASP A 143 -1.91 7.51 4.20
N ALA A 144 -2.21 6.50 3.38
CA ALA A 144 -2.81 5.22 3.82
C ALA A 144 -2.08 4.57 5.00
N CYS A 145 -0.76 4.80 5.08
CA CYS A 145 0.02 4.53 6.26
C CYS A 145 1.09 5.61 6.46
N SER A 146 0.67 6.86 6.60
CA SER A 146 1.60 7.96 6.92
C SER A 146 2.17 7.85 8.35
N HIS A 147 1.46 7.18 9.26
CA HIS A 147 1.82 7.04 10.65
C HIS A 147 1.51 5.63 11.17
N PHE A 148 2.32 5.14 12.10
CA PHE A 148 2.01 3.97 12.91
C PHE A 148 1.33 4.37 14.22
N LYS A 149 0.27 3.65 14.57
CA LYS A 149 -0.40 3.71 15.88
C LYS A 149 0.08 2.63 16.86
N SER A 150 0.77 1.62 16.34
CA SER A 150 1.36 0.52 17.11
C SER A 150 2.53 -0.04 16.32
N LEU A 151 3.57 -0.45 17.05
CA LEU A 151 4.75 -1.12 16.51
C LEU A 151 5.02 -2.36 17.37
N GLU A 152 5.19 -3.50 16.73
CA GLU A 152 5.52 -4.78 17.34
C GLU A 152 6.87 -5.24 16.81
N VAL A 153 7.68 -5.86 17.65
CA VAL A 153 8.96 -6.48 17.30
C VAL A 153 8.95 -7.92 17.76
N GLU A 154 9.13 -8.84 16.82
CA GLU A 154 9.31 -10.27 17.08
C GLU A 154 10.82 -10.56 17.13
N LEU A 155 11.29 -11.25 18.17
CA LEU A 155 12.67 -11.73 18.32
C LEU A 155 12.67 -13.25 18.25
N LYS A 156 13.59 -13.80 17.45
CA LYS A 156 13.82 -15.24 17.33
C LYS A 156 15.24 -15.62 17.70
N LEU A 157 15.36 -16.72 18.44
CA LEU A 157 16.62 -17.40 18.74
C LEU A 157 16.67 -18.76 18.05
N GLY A 158 17.87 -19.23 17.76
CA GLY A 158 18.08 -20.56 17.21
C GLY A 158 17.48 -21.66 18.11
N ASN A 159 16.98 -22.73 17.49
CA ASN A 159 16.22 -23.80 18.14
C ASN A 159 17.04 -25.05 18.53
N GLY A 160 18.37 -24.99 18.36
CA GLY A 160 19.30 -26.07 18.66
C GLY A 160 19.71 -26.16 20.13
N ILE A 161 20.48 -27.20 20.46
CA ILE A 161 20.99 -27.43 21.81
C ILE A 161 21.91 -26.27 22.22
N ALA A 162 21.67 -25.70 23.40
CA ALA A 162 22.45 -24.58 23.96
C ALA A 162 22.49 -23.31 23.09
N GLN A 163 21.42 -23.04 22.33
CA GLN A 163 21.29 -21.83 21.51
C GLN A 163 20.53 -20.67 22.19
N GLY A 164 20.09 -20.85 23.44
CA GLY A 164 19.57 -19.78 24.29
C GLY A 164 20.68 -19.01 25.01
N THR A 165 20.32 -17.97 25.79
CA THR A 165 21.28 -17.18 26.54
C THR A 165 20.85 -16.85 27.97
N TRP A 166 21.83 -16.62 28.85
CA TRP A 166 21.65 -16.03 30.17
C TRP A 166 21.72 -14.49 30.18
N ASP A 167 21.91 -13.87 29.03
CA ASP A 167 21.86 -12.42 28.83
C ASP A 167 20.42 -11.94 28.51
N ASP A 168 20.14 -10.68 28.77
CA ASP A 168 18.93 -10.02 28.28
C ASP A 168 19.18 -9.45 26.87
N VAL A 169 18.14 -9.42 26.04
CA VAL A 169 18.21 -8.91 24.67
C VAL A 169 17.38 -7.65 24.56
N GLU A 170 17.95 -6.60 23.99
CA GLU A 170 17.27 -5.31 23.82
C GLU A 170 17.53 -4.70 22.43
N LEU A 171 16.62 -3.83 22.02
CA LEU A 171 16.64 -3.15 20.74
C LEU A 171 16.60 -1.63 20.93
N CYS A 172 17.56 -0.94 20.35
CA CYS A 172 17.55 0.51 20.26
C CYS A 172 17.19 0.95 18.84
N LEU A 173 16.35 1.98 18.75
CA LEU A 173 15.91 2.57 17.50
C LEU A 173 16.52 3.97 17.37
N ASP A 174 17.20 4.25 16.26
CA ASP A 174 17.98 5.47 16.04
C ASP A 174 18.90 5.81 17.22
N ASN A 175 18.93 7.09 17.63
CA ASN A 175 19.61 7.59 18.82
C ASN A 175 18.59 7.92 19.91
N ARG A 176 17.50 7.15 20.00
CA ARG A 176 16.49 7.34 21.05
C ARG A 176 17.10 6.98 22.41
N PRO A 177 16.73 7.71 23.48
CA PRO A 177 17.32 7.50 24.81
C PRO A 177 16.92 6.15 25.42
N GLU A 178 15.80 5.59 24.99
CA GLU A 178 15.25 4.37 25.55
C GLU A 178 15.32 3.21 24.55
N CYS A 179 15.98 2.13 24.99
CA CYS A 179 15.98 0.85 24.28
C CYS A 179 14.84 -0.04 24.81
N ILE A 180 14.38 -0.94 23.96
CA ILE A 180 13.24 -1.82 24.16
C ILE A 180 13.77 -3.17 24.62
N ALA A 181 13.41 -3.61 25.82
CA ALA A 181 13.69 -4.97 26.25
C ALA A 181 12.85 -5.95 25.42
N LEU A 182 13.52 -6.82 24.65
CA LEU A 182 12.87 -7.80 23.79
C LEU A 182 12.68 -9.14 24.50
N ALA A 183 13.65 -9.56 25.30
CA ALA A 183 13.59 -10.78 26.09
C ALA A 183 14.53 -10.72 27.30
N THR A 184 14.15 -11.41 28.36
CA THR A 184 14.99 -11.62 29.55
C THR A 184 15.45 -13.07 29.55
N GLN A 185 16.77 -13.28 29.45
CA GLN A 185 17.41 -14.60 29.47
C GLN A 185 16.67 -15.68 28.64
N PRO A 186 16.42 -15.43 27.33
CA PRO A 186 15.60 -16.30 26.51
C PRO A 186 16.23 -17.69 26.32
N SER A 187 15.39 -18.72 26.39
CA SER A 187 15.78 -20.09 26.09
C SER A 187 16.00 -20.32 24.59
N SER A 188 16.64 -21.44 24.25
CA SER A 188 16.69 -21.90 22.85
C SER A 188 15.28 -22.02 22.26
N GLY A 189 15.13 -21.64 20.99
CA GLY A 189 13.87 -21.63 20.26
C GLY A 189 12.89 -20.55 20.71
N PHE A 190 13.34 -19.54 21.46
CA PHE A 190 12.50 -18.39 21.81
C PHE A 190 11.98 -17.71 20.54
N ASP A 191 10.66 -17.51 20.50
CA ASP A 191 9.94 -16.75 19.48
C ASP A 191 8.93 -15.85 20.22
N GLY A 192 9.31 -14.60 20.46
CA GLY A 192 8.58 -13.69 21.33
C GLY A 192 8.33 -12.35 20.68
N THR A 193 7.11 -11.85 20.82
CA THR A 193 6.71 -10.52 20.32
C THR A 193 6.62 -9.51 21.46
N THR A 194 7.27 -8.36 21.28
CA THR A 194 7.22 -7.21 22.18
C THR A 194 6.47 -6.06 21.50
N VAL A 195 5.48 -5.50 22.20
CA VAL A 195 4.81 -4.26 21.76
C VAL A 195 5.65 -3.07 22.22
N VAL A 196 6.03 -2.20 21.28
CA VAL A 196 6.82 -1.00 21.58
C VAL A 196 5.91 0.07 22.17
N ASP A 197 6.24 0.55 23.37
CA ASP A 197 5.61 1.74 23.94
C ASP A 197 6.08 2.99 23.17
N LEU A 198 5.29 3.40 22.19
CA LEU A 198 5.61 4.55 21.34
C LEU A 198 5.74 5.85 22.12
N GLN A 199 4.93 6.03 23.17
CA GLN A 199 4.97 7.24 23.99
C GLN A 199 6.29 7.33 24.76
N LYS A 200 6.75 6.20 25.28
CA LYS A 200 7.99 6.07 26.02
C LYS A 200 9.23 6.20 25.12
N VAL A 201 9.26 5.49 23.99
CA VAL A 201 10.43 5.47 23.07
C VAL A 201 10.52 6.72 22.18
N PHE A 202 9.38 7.19 21.66
CA PHE A 202 9.33 8.27 20.66
C PHE A 202 8.69 9.56 21.17
N GLY A 203 8.13 9.58 22.39
CA GLY A 203 7.45 10.75 22.94
C GLY A 203 6.04 10.98 22.37
N SER A 204 5.49 10.03 21.60
CA SER A 204 4.19 10.17 20.94
C SER A 204 3.44 8.85 20.85
N LYS A 205 2.11 8.89 20.95
CA LYS A 205 1.23 7.71 20.76
C LYS A 205 1.16 7.24 19.30
N THR A 206 1.59 8.07 18.36
CA THR A 206 1.70 7.74 16.94
C THR A 206 3.00 8.29 16.40
N ILE A 207 3.66 7.55 15.51
CA ILE A 207 4.91 7.99 14.87
C ILE A 207 4.72 8.02 13.35
N PRO A 208 5.46 8.86 12.60
CA PRO A 208 5.48 8.74 11.14
C PRO A 208 5.86 7.31 10.72
N ALA A 209 5.40 6.83 9.57
CA ALA A 209 5.87 5.55 9.02
C ALA A 209 7.01 5.81 8.02
N PRO A 210 8.17 5.11 8.10
CA PRO A 210 8.48 4.04 9.05
C PRO A 210 8.92 4.53 10.45
N GLY A 211 9.19 5.84 10.62
CA GLY A 211 9.33 6.48 11.93
C GLY A 211 10.70 6.37 12.60
N PHE A 212 11.50 5.39 12.18
CA PHE A 212 12.90 5.22 12.53
C PHE A 212 13.66 4.67 11.33
N ARG A 213 14.99 4.76 11.35
CA ARG A 213 15.84 4.24 10.28
C ARG A 213 16.86 3.24 10.79
N ASN A 214 17.55 3.57 11.86
CA ASN A 214 18.64 2.76 12.36
C ASN A 214 18.13 1.83 13.45
N ILE A 215 18.60 0.59 13.43
CA ILE A 215 18.35 -0.38 14.47
C ILE A 215 19.67 -0.86 15.05
N LYS A 216 19.67 -1.16 16.34
CA LYS A 216 20.79 -1.81 17.03
C LYS A 216 20.25 -2.80 18.04
N VAL A 217 20.68 -4.05 17.96
CA VAL A 217 20.36 -5.10 18.92
C VAL A 217 21.56 -5.30 19.82
N TYR A 218 21.29 -5.31 21.12
CA TYR A 218 22.29 -5.54 22.15
C TYR A 218 21.95 -6.77 22.96
N THR A 219 23.00 -7.47 23.38
CA THR A 219 22.98 -8.46 24.45
C THR A 219 23.57 -7.81 25.70
N GLN A 220 22.91 -7.93 26.85
CA GLN A 220 23.33 -7.31 28.11
C GLN A 220 23.32 -8.32 29.26
N THR A 221 24.17 -8.12 30.27
CA THR A 221 24.24 -9.03 31.41
C THR A 221 22.89 -9.14 32.10
N GLY A 222 22.36 -10.37 32.21
CA GLY A 222 21.13 -10.62 32.96
C GLY A 222 21.29 -10.29 34.46
N LYS A 223 20.19 -9.91 35.11
CA LYS A 223 20.17 -9.34 36.48
C LYS A 223 20.92 -10.14 37.56
N GLU A 224 21.01 -11.47 37.42
CA GLU A 224 21.63 -12.37 38.39
C GLU A 224 22.99 -12.93 37.94
N ILE A 225 23.51 -12.43 36.82
CA ILE A 225 24.75 -12.87 36.19
C ILE A 225 25.83 -11.81 36.44
N LYS A 226 27.08 -12.25 36.61
CA LYS A 226 28.23 -11.33 36.69
C LYS A 226 28.70 -10.99 35.28
N ASP A 227 29.16 -9.77 35.05
CA ASP A 227 29.71 -9.36 33.75
C ASP A 227 30.88 -10.25 33.27
N SER A 228 31.59 -10.89 34.21
CA SER A 228 32.67 -11.84 33.94
C SER A 228 32.21 -13.19 33.37
N TYR A 229 30.91 -13.51 33.45
CA TYR A 229 30.31 -14.66 32.81
C TYR A 229 29.67 -14.23 31.49
N SER A 230 29.83 -15.02 30.43
CA SER A 230 29.13 -14.83 29.16
C SER A 230 29.04 -16.16 28.44
N ASP A 231 27.96 -16.35 27.68
CA ASP A 231 27.65 -17.54 26.92
C ASP A 231 27.38 -17.22 25.45
N TRP A 232 27.71 -18.17 24.59
CA TRP A 232 27.36 -18.11 23.17
C TRP A 232 25.89 -18.48 22.99
N TRP A 233 25.22 -17.78 22.09
CA TRP A 233 23.84 -18.07 21.71
C TRP A 233 23.60 -17.74 20.24
N VAL A 234 22.48 -18.20 19.68
CA VAL A 234 22.17 -17.98 18.26
C VAL A 234 21.10 -16.92 18.11
N TYR A 235 21.49 -15.80 17.51
CA TYR A 235 20.58 -14.76 17.06
C TYR A 235 20.01 -15.14 15.70
N ASP A 236 18.73 -15.55 15.67
CA ASP A 236 18.06 -15.97 14.43
C ASP A 236 17.52 -14.76 13.67
N GLY A 237 16.93 -13.79 14.37
CA GLY A 237 16.56 -12.52 13.75
C GLY A 237 15.50 -11.72 14.50
N ILE A 238 15.12 -10.58 13.89
CA ILE A 238 13.99 -9.77 14.32
C ILE A 238 13.07 -9.40 13.14
N THR A 239 11.77 -9.33 13.42
CA THR A 239 10.74 -8.87 12.47
C THR A 239 9.99 -7.69 13.07
N PHE A 240 9.76 -6.64 12.28
CA PHE A 240 8.94 -5.49 12.70
C PHE A 240 7.55 -5.57 12.09
N ARG A 241 6.50 -5.25 12.87
CA ARG A 241 5.13 -5.08 12.37
C ARG A 241 4.56 -3.73 12.81
N GLY A 242 4.21 -2.89 11.84
CA GLY A 242 3.63 -1.57 12.05
C GLY A 242 2.15 -1.56 11.70
N ARG A 243 1.29 -1.10 12.62
CA ARG A 243 -0.14 -0.90 12.35
C ARG A 243 -0.39 0.56 11.99
N CYS A 244 -1.02 0.81 10.85
CA CYS A 244 -1.26 2.14 10.35
C CYS A 244 -2.30 2.90 11.18
N ALA A 245 -2.06 4.19 11.43
CA ALA A 245 -3.07 5.10 11.98
C ALA A 245 -4.11 5.42 10.89
N GLY A 246 -5.39 5.48 11.26
CA GLY A 246 -6.48 5.75 10.31
C GLY A 246 -6.84 4.61 9.35
N SER A 247 -6.12 3.49 9.40
CA SER A 247 -6.33 2.33 8.52
C SER A 247 -6.22 1.01 9.31
N PRO A 248 -6.92 -0.06 8.91
CA PRO A 248 -6.74 -1.40 9.49
C PRO A 248 -5.46 -2.10 8.99
N ARG A 249 -4.77 -1.53 7.99
CA ARG A 249 -3.63 -2.16 7.33
C ARG A 249 -2.43 -2.32 8.26
N VAL A 250 -1.68 -3.37 7.99
CA VAL A 250 -0.44 -3.73 8.68
C VAL A 250 0.67 -3.84 7.65
N VAL A 251 1.83 -3.30 8.00
CA VAL A 251 3.07 -3.47 7.25
C VAL A 251 4.09 -4.22 8.09
N GLU A 252 4.92 -4.99 7.43
CA GLU A 252 5.94 -5.83 8.04
C GLU A 252 7.29 -5.58 7.40
N ALA A 253 8.35 -5.61 8.20
CA ALA A 253 9.71 -5.53 7.71
C ALA A 253 10.53 -6.73 8.20
N THR A 254 10.96 -7.55 7.26
CA THR A 254 11.63 -8.85 7.48
C THR A 254 13.11 -8.83 7.13
N LYS A 255 13.69 -7.67 6.80
CA LYS A 255 15.10 -7.52 6.42
C LYS A 255 16.08 -8.20 7.39
N PHE A 256 15.72 -8.26 8.68
CA PHE A 256 16.55 -8.81 9.73
C PHE A 256 16.00 -10.13 10.32
N SER A 257 15.04 -10.78 9.67
CA SER A 257 14.33 -11.95 10.22
C SER A 257 15.10 -13.26 10.13
N THR A 258 16.23 -13.30 9.40
CA THR A 258 17.02 -14.53 9.22
C THR A 258 18.50 -14.19 9.13
N ARG A 259 19.25 -14.61 10.14
CA ARG A 259 20.69 -14.40 10.30
C ARG A 259 21.41 -15.71 10.64
N ASP A 260 20.88 -16.45 11.61
CA ASP A 260 21.50 -17.67 12.16
C ASP A 260 22.95 -17.45 12.61
N ASP A 261 23.17 -16.37 13.38
CA ASP A 261 24.49 -15.93 13.80
C ASP A 261 24.78 -16.33 15.26
N TRP A 262 25.90 -17.04 15.49
CA TRP A 262 26.42 -17.25 16.84
C TRP A 262 27.03 -15.95 17.37
N VAL A 263 26.44 -15.43 18.44
CA VAL A 263 26.82 -14.18 19.07
C VAL A 263 27.13 -14.41 20.56
N ARG A 264 27.86 -13.47 21.15
CA ARG A 264 28.23 -13.52 22.57
C ARG A 264 28.50 -12.12 23.09
N ARG A 265 28.09 -11.82 24.32
CA ARG A 265 28.52 -10.62 25.03
C ARG A 265 30.04 -10.64 25.28
N LYS A 266 30.72 -9.52 25.14
CA LYS A 266 32.14 -9.47 25.49
C LYS A 266 32.29 -9.67 27.00
N VAL A 267 33.22 -10.54 27.39
CA VAL A 267 33.50 -10.85 28.79
C VAL A 267 33.95 -9.58 29.51
N ASN A 268 33.40 -9.32 30.70
CA ASN A 268 33.60 -8.10 31.49
C ASN A 268 33.00 -6.82 30.87
N GLU A 269 32.24 -6.92 29.78
CA GLU A 269 31.38 -5.81 29.32
C GLU A 269 29.94 -6.08 29.76
N HIS A 270 29.28 -5.06 30.28
CA HIS A 270 27.87 -5.15 30.66
C HIS A 270 26.94 -5.33 29.46
N ARG A 271 27.38 -4.90 28.26
CA ARG A 271 26.56 -4.79 27.07
C ARG A 271 27.40 -4.90 25.79
N THR A 272 26.91 -5.60 24.77
CA THR A 272 27.59 -5.71 23.46
C THR A 272 26.58 -5.62 22.33
N GLU A 273 26.92 -4.83 21.29
CA GLU A 273 26.13 -4.77 20.05
C GLU A 273 26.34 -6.07 19.26
N ILE A 274 25.24 -6.74 18.90
CA ILE A 274 25.29 -8.02 18.15
C ILE A 274 24.77 -7.88 16.72
N ALA A 275 23.91 -6.90 16.47
CA ALA A 275 23.39 -6.60 15.14
C ALA A 275 23.07 -5.11 15.02
N SER A 276 23.28 -4.56 13.82
CA SER A 276 22.84 -3.22 13.48
C SER A 276 22.56 -3.11 11.98
N GLY A 277 21.81 -2.09 11.61
CA GLY A 277 21.50 -1.81 10.21
C GLY A 277 20.45 -0.73 10.04
N GLU A 278 20.12 -0.47 8.77
CA GLU A 278 19.12 0.50 8.38
C GLU A 278 17.88 -0.15 7.77
N LEU A 279 16.72 0.42 8.10
CA LEU A 279 15.41 0.02 7.64
C LEU A 279 14.74 1.19 6.90
N ALA A 280 14.75 1.13 5.57
CA ALA A 280 14.14 2.14 4.70
C ALA A 280 12.67 1.82 4.42
N ALA A 281 11.89 2.81 3.93
CA ALA A 281 10.45 2.63 3.66
C ALA A 281 10.14 1.50 2.66
N ASN A 282 11.04 1.24 1.71
CA ASN A 282 10.91 0.14 0.74
C ASN A 282 11.19 -1.25 1.34
N GLU A 283 11.64 -1.35 2.59
CA GLU A 283 11.82 -2.61 3.32
C GLU A 283 10.54 -3.03 4.07
N TRP A 284 9.55 -2.14 4.17
CA TRP A 284 8.27 -2.40 4.80
C TRP A 284 7.25 -2.81 3.76
N ARG A 285 6.72 -4.03 3.86
CA ARG A 285 5.76 -4.62 2.92
C ARG A 285 4.37 -4.72 3.54
N TRP A 286 3.33 -4.56 2.74
CA TRP A 286 1.95 -4.79 3.21
C TRP A 286 1.72 -6.27 3.51
N GLN A 287 1.20 -6.63 4.71
CA GLN A 287 0.91 -8.04 5.04
C GLN A 287 -0.25 -8.61 4.22
N GLN A 288 -1.18 -7.76 3.78
CA GLN A 288 -2.24 -8.10 2.84
C GLN A 288 -2.22 -7.07 1.72
N LYS A 289 -2.10 -7.57 0.49
CA LYS A 289 -2.31 -6.79 -0.74
C LYS A 289 -3.81 -6.69 -0.96
N ASP A 290 -4.28 -5.52 -1.41
CA ASP A 290 -5.70 -5.30 -1.74
C ASP A 290 -6.15 -6.24 -2.87
#